data_AF-A0A7M3Z3C9-F1
#
_entry.id   AF-A0A7M3Z3C9-F1
#
_cell.length_a   1.000
_cell.length_b   1.000
_cell.length_c   1.000
_cell.angle_alpha   90.00
_cell.angle_beta   90.00
_cell.angle_gamma   90.00
#
_symmetry.space_group_name_H-M   'P 1'
#
loop_
_entity.id
_entity.type
_entity.pdbx_description
1 polymer ?
#
loop_
_entity_poly.entity_id
_entity_poly.type
_entity_poly.pdbx_seq_one_letter_code
_entity_poly.pdbx_strand_id
1 'polypeptide(L)'
;GSMTVVPAMDDLHTIDASGRTMEAFLTDGLRSLIDIPATSMGEYTVRWPGHIQRYQTSELNPDELVDAWRFDPERPEFTWMEVRVEAGTETRVWTVEDKGGDGDSSMARTTGLVTVACVMAWSQNDLFSTGIHPPEELPSEVIHEVIRTLKEHGVSIQAN
;
A
#
# COMPACT_ATOMS: atom_id res chain seq x y z
N GLY A 1 11.60 17.44 6.88
CA GLY A 1 11.32 17.34 8.32
C GLY A 1 12.51 16.71 9.03
N SER A 2 12.28 16.05 10.16
CA SER A 2 13.27 15.20 10.85
C SER A 2 12.67 13.83 11.17
N MET A 3 13.47 12.76 11.05
CA MET A 3 13.05 11.41 11.41
C MET A 3 12.55 11.39 12.86
N THR A 4 11.37 10.82 13.06
CA THR A 4 10.72 10.73 14.37
C THR A 4 10.22 9.30 14.57
N VAL A 5 10.42 8.75 15.77
CA VAL A 5 9.89 7.45 16.15
C VAL A 5 8.74 7.67 17.11
N VAL A 6 7.59 7.08 16.79
CA VAL A 6 6.37 7.11 17.60
C VAL A 6 6.03 5.70 18.08
N PRO A 7 5.20 5.55 19.13
CA PRO A 7 4.68 4.24 19.52
C PRO A 7 3.96 3.52 18.37
N ALA A 8 3.95 2.18 18.41
CA ALA A 8 3.14 1.41 17.47
C ALA A 8 1.66 1.77 17.60
N MET A 9 0.96 1.91 16.47
CA MET A 9 -0.46 2.25 16.42
C MET A 9 -0.80 3.66 16.94
N ASP A 10 0.19 4.56 16.98
CA ASP A 10 -0.06 5.97 17.28
C ASP A 10 -0.89 6.63 16.16
N ASP A 11 -1.52 7.75 16.51
CA ASP A 11 -2.42 8.51 15.63
C ASP A 11 -3.58 7.64 15.06
N LEU A 12 -4.21 6.82 15.91
CA LEU A 12 -5.39 6.03 15.55
C LEU A 12 -6.61 6.93 15.31
N HIS A 13 -7.15 6.91 14.09
CA HIS A 13 -8.34 7.67 13.72
C HIS A 13 -9.20 6.98 12.67
N THR A 14 -10.46 7.43 12.54
CA THR A 14 -11.40 6.91 11.54
C THR A 14 -11.19 7.58 10.19
N ILE A 15 -11.25 6.79 9.11
CA ILE A 15 -11.21 7.26 7.72
C ILE A 15 -12.37 6.70 6.91
N ASP A 16 -12.66 7.34 5.77
CA ASP A 16 -13.51 6.77 4.71
C ASP A 16 -12.64 6.20 3.60
N ALA A 17 -12.61 4.87 3.48
CA ALA A 17 -11.88 4.17 2.43
C ALA A 17 -12.86 3.76 1.32
N SER A 18 -13.09 4.65 0.35
CA SER A 18 -14.07 4.45 -0.74
C SER A 18 -15.49 4.07 -0.25
N GLY A 19 -16.04 4.81 0.71
CA GLY A 19 -17.36 4.53 1.29
C GLY A 19 -17.37 3.48 2.40
N ARG A 20 -16.20 3.02 2.86
CA ARG A 20 -16.04 2.07 3.96
C ARG A 20 -15.44 2.80 5.17
N THR A 21 -16.17 2.82 6.28
CA THR A 21 -15.63 3.32 7.56
C THR A 21 -14.55 2.38 8.08
N MET A 22 -13.32 2.86 8.16
CA MET A 22 -12.14 2.09 8.60
C MET A 22 -11.31 2.86 9.62
N GLU A 23 -10.39 2.18 10.30
CA GLU A 23 -9.44 2.78 11.23
C GLU A 23 -8.04 2.80 10.59
N ALA A 24 -7.31 3.90 10.75
CA ALA A 24 -5.95 4.10 10.26
C ALA A 24 -5.02 4.46 11.42
N PHE A 25 -3.78 3.98 11.39
CA PHE A 25 -2.74 4.27 12.40
C PHE A 25 -1.34 4.22 11.78
N LEU A 26 -0.39 4.92 12.38
CA LEU A 26 0.98 5.04 11.86
C LEU A 26 1.72 3.70 11.83
N THR A 27 2.41 3.42 10.72
CA THR A 27 3.25 2.25 10.50
C THR A 27 4.60 2.56 9.87
N ASP A 28 5.52 1.59 9.97
CA ASP A 28 6.92 1.71 9.53
C ASP A 28 7.15 1.15 8.12
N GLY A 29 6.27 1.47 7.16
CA GLY A 29 6.44 1.05 5.77
C GLY A 29 7.08 2.08 4.85
N LEU A 30 7.35 3.31 5.35
CA LEU A 30 8.02 4.35 4.56
C LEU A 30 9.39 3.89 4.04
N ARG A 31 10.17 3.16 4.83
CA ARG A 31 11.44 2.53 4.41
C ARG A 31 12.36 3.51 3.67
N SER A 32 12.59 3.35 2.36
CA SER A 32 13.45 4.22 1.56
C SER A 32 12.79 5.56 1.19
N LEU A 33 11.46 5.67 1.27
CA LEU A 33 10.73 6.91 1.01
C LEU A 33 11.10 8.04 1.97
N ILE A 34 11.70 7.72 3.12
CA ILE A 34 12.19 8.70 4.11
C ILE A 34 13.20 9.69 3.51
N ASP A 35 13.87 9.32 2.41
CA ASP A 35 14.86 10.15 1.73
C ASP A 35 14.21 11.14 0.73
N ILE A 36 12.91 11.00 0.44
CA ILE A 36 12.19 11.93 -0.42
C ILE A 36 12.05 13.29 0.29
N PRO A 37 12.39 14.41 -0.38
CA PRO A 37 12.25 15.74 0.20
C PRO A 37 10.81 16.10 0.55
N ALA A 38 10.45 15.99 1.83
CA ALA A 38 9.15 16.40 2.36
C ALA A 38 9.29 17.08 3.73
N THR A 39 8.38 18.01 4.03
CA THR A 39 8.30 18.62 5.36
C THR A 39 7.81 17.61 6.40
N SER A 40 6.79 16.83 6.03
CA SER A 40 6.18 15.75 6.82
C SER A 40 5.82 14.59 5.89
N MET A 41 5.97 13.36 6.40
CA MET A 41 5.61 12.13 5.71
C MET A 41 5.20 11.10 6.75
N GLY A 42 4.12 10.37 6.50
CA GLY A 42 3.63 9.29 7.35
C GLY A 42 2.98 8.22 6.49
N GLU A 43 3.15 6.96 6.89
CA GLU A 43 2.39 5.85 6.33
C GLU A 43 1.40 5.38 7.38
N TYR A 44 0.18 5.11 6.93
CA TYR A 44 -0.86 4.56 7.77
C TYR A 44 -1.30 3.19 7.27
N THR A 45 -1.40 2.25 8.19
CA THR A 45 -2.03 0.97 7.94
C THR A 45 -3.52 1.06 8.26
N VAL A 46 -4.36 0.62 7.31
CA VAL A 46 -5.81 0.66 7.43
C VAL A 46 -6.36 -0.70 7.85
N ARG A 47 -7.28 -0.72 8.82
CA ARG A 47 -7.94 -1.92 9.34
C ARG A 47 -9.43 -1.70 9.54
N TRP A 48 -10.18 -2.81 9.56
CA TRP A 48 -11.58 -2.76 9.96
C TRP A 48 -11.71 -2.32 11.43
N PRO A 49 -12.75 -1.54 11.77
CA PRO A 49 -12.97 -1.11 13.15
C PRO A 49 -13.02 -2.28 14.12
N GLY A 50 -12.32 -2.17 15.25
CA GLY A 50 -12.28 -3.24 16.26
C GLY A 50 -11.15 -4.26 16.05
N HIS A 51 -10.48 -4.27 14.90
CA HIS A 51 -9.40 -5.22 14.61
C HIS A 51 -8.22 -5.07 15.56
N ILE A 52 -7.78 -3.82 15.79
CA ILE A 52 -6.61 -3.51 16.61
C ILE A 52 -6.88 -3.90 18.07
N GLN A 53 -8.06 -3.55 18.58
CA GLN A 53 -8.47 -3.86 19.94
C GLN A 53 -8.52 -5.37 20.14
N ARG A 54 -9.08 -6.12 19.18
CA ARG A 54 -9.10 -7.58 19.22
C ARG A 54 -7.70 -8.19 19.21
N TYR A 55 -6.77 -7.64 18.43
CA TYR A 55 -5.38 -8.08 18.42
C TYR A 55 -4.69 -7.80 19.76
N GLN A 56 -4.86 -6.60 20.31
CA GLN A 56 -4.25 -6.20 21.58
C GLN A 56 -4.76 -6.98 22.79
N THR A 57 -6.03 -7.39 22.79
CA THR A 57 -6.62 -8.21 23.86
C THR A 57 -6.47 -9.71 23.63
N SER A 58 -5.81 -10.13 22.55
CA SER A 58 -5.60 -11.54 22.24
C SER A 58 -4.53 -12.14 23.16
N GLU A 59 -4.81 -13.32 23.72
CA GLU A 59 -3.82 -14.13 24.45
C GLU A 59 -3.20 -15.22 23.57
N LEU A 60 -3.59 -15.27 22.28
CA LEU A 60 -3.11 -16.26 21.32
C LEU A 60 -1.62 -16.07 21.03
N ASN A 61 -0.91 -17.19 20.90
CA ASN A 61 0.46 -17.20 20.42
C ASN A 61 0.51 -17.00 18.88
N PRO A 62 1.70 -16.79 18.28
CA PRO A 62 1.82 -16.52 16.84
C PRO A 62 1.20 -17.59 15.93
N ASP A 63 1.36 -18.88 16.25
CA ASP A 63 0.81 -19.95 15.42
C ASP A 63 -0.72 -19.99 15.51
N GLU A 64 -1.26 -19.81 16.72
CA GLU A 64 -2.70 -19.69 16.96
C GLU A 64 -3.31 -18.47 16.28
N LEU A 65 -2.58 -17.34 16.21
CA LEU A 65 -2.99 -16.15 15.48
C LEU A 65 -3.09 -16.43 13.98
N VAL A 66 -2.09 -17.11 13.40
CA VAL A 66 -2.11 -17.48 11.98
C VAL A 66 -3.29 -18.38 11.66
N ASP A 67 -3.59 -19.36 12.53
CA ASP A 67 -4.74 -20.24 12.35
C ASP A 67 -6.07 -19.51 12.54
N ALA A 68 -6.20 -18.66 13.55
CA ALA A 68 -7.44 -17.95 13.84
C ALA A 68 -7.76 -16.81 12.84
N TRP A 69 -6.74 -16.23 12.20
CA TRP A 69 -6.86 -15.21 11.14
C TRP A 69 -6.56 -15.75 9.75
N ARG A 70 -6.59 -17.08 9.58
CA ARG A 70 -6.31 -17.71 8.31
C ARG A 70 -7.19 -17.15 7.20
N PHE A 71 -6.58 -16.91 6.05
CA PHE A 71 -7.28 -16.46 4.86
C PHE A 71 -8.35 -17.47 4.44
N ASP A 72 -9.54 -16.94 4.17
CA ASP A 72 -10.72 -17.67 3.74
C ASP A 72 -11.00 -17.29 2.28
N PRO A 73 -10.74 -18.18 1.30
CA PRO A 73 -10.86 -17.85 -0.11
C PRO A 73 -12.30 -17.58 -0.56
N GLU A 74 -13.29 -18.02 0.22
CA GLU A 74 -14.71 -17.75 -0.06
C GLU A 74 -15.16 -16.39 0.48
N ARG A 75 -14.34 -15.75 1.32
CA ARG A 75 -14.63 -14.42 1.86
C ARG A 75 -14.19 -13.34 0.87
N PRO A 76 -15.09 -12.45 0.45
CA PRO A 76 -14.70 -11.29 -0.35
C PRO A 76 -13.65 -10.46 0.39
N GLU A 77 -12.62 -10.06 -0.33
CA GLU A 77 -11.56 -9.20 0.15
C GLU A 77 -11.27 -8.06 -0.84
N PHE A 78 -10.39 -7.15 -0.43
CA PHE A 78 -9.97 -6.05 -1.27
C PHE A 78 -8.61 -5.52 -0.81
N THR A 79 -7.93 -4.86 -1.73
CA THR A 79 -6.77 -4.02 -1.46
C THR A 79 -7.17 -2.59 -1.72
N TRP A 80 -6.86 -1.70 -0.78
CA TRP A 80 -7.12 -0.27 -0.89
C TRP A 80 -5.88 0.50 -0.43
N MET A 81 -5.51 1.53 -1.17
CA MET A 81 -4.42 2.43 -0.83
C MET A 81 -4.78 3.84 -1.28
N GLU A 82 -4.52 4.83 -0.43
CA GLU A 82 -4.58 6.24 -0.78
C GLU A 82 -3.19 6.85 -0.61
N VAL A 83 -2.75 7.61 -1.62
CA VAL A 83 -1.54 8.43 -1.54
C VAL A 83 -1.97 9.88 -1.67
N ARG A 84 -1.75 10.66 -0.62
CA ARG A 84 -2.07 12.09 -0.58
C ARG A 84 -0.77 12.90 -0.51
N VAL A 85 -0.65 13.88 -1.41
CA VAL A 85 0.49 14.81 -1.45
C VAL A 85 -0.03 16.24 -1.40
N GLU A 86 0.50 17.03 -0.47
CA GLU A 86 0.14 18.43 -0.27
C GLU A 86 1.38 19.32 -0.49
N ALA A 87 1.25 20.33 -1.35
CA ALA A 87 2.31 21.27 -1.68
C ALA A 87 1.74 22.70 -1.78
N GLY A 88 1.93 23.50 -0.74
CA GLY A 88 1.34 24.83 -0.66
C GLY A 88 -0.19 24.77 -0.62
N THR A 89 -0.85 25.30 -1.66
CA THR A 89 -2.31 25.22 -1.82
C THR A 89 -2.78 24.07 -2.70
N GLU A 90 -1.85 23.32 -3.28
CA GLU A 90 -2.17 22.18 -4.14
C GLU A 90 -2.24 20.90 -3.32
N THR A 91 -3.24 20.08 -3.63
CA THR A 91 -3.40 18.74 -3.08
C THR A 91 -3.64 17.80 -4.24
N ARG A 92 -2.97 16.66 -4.24
CA ARG A 92 -3.22 15.55 -5.16
C ARG A 92 -3.45 14.28 -4.37
N VAL A 93 -4.47 13.54 -4.77
CA VAL A 93 -4.85 12.29 -4.13
C VAL A 93 -4.96 11.20 -5.17
N TRP A 94 -4.24 10.10 -4.96
CA TRP A 94 -4.39 8.88 -5.73
C TRP A 94 -5.06 7.82 -4.88
N THR A 95 -6.05 7.13 -5.44
CA THR A 95 -6.70 5.98 -4.80
C THR A 95 -6.53 4.75 -5.68
N VAL A 96 -5.98 3.68 -5.09
CA VAL A 96 -5.82 2.36 -5.70
C VAL A 96 -6.77 1.39 -5.02
N GLU A 97 -7.55 0.64 -5.81
CA GLU A 97 -8.50 -0.35 -5.31
C GLU A 97 -8.58 -1.58 -6.22
N ASP A 98 -8.53 -2.77 -5.62
CA ASP A 98 -8.73 -4.06 -6.31
C ASP A 98 -9.53 -5.01 -5.40
N LYS A 99 -10.35 -5.89 -5.98
CA LYS A 99 -11.24 -6.82 -5.25
C LYS A 99 -10.90 -8.29 -5.50
N GLY A 100 -9.72 -8.57 -6.04
CA GLY A 100 -9.40 -9.89 -6.56
C GLY A 100 -9.98 -10.09 -7.96
N GLY A 101 -9.61 -11.19 -8.60
CA GLY A 101 -10.07 -11.53 -9.93
C GLY A 101 -9.38 -12.77 -10.47
N ASP A 102 -10.08 -13.53 -11.31
CA ASP A 102 -9.54 -14.72 -12.00
C ASP A 102 -8.96 -15.81 -11.09
N GLY A 103 -9.46 -15.90 -9.85
CA GLY A 103 -9.00 -16.85 -8.84
C GLY A 103 -7.86 -16.34 -7.96
N ASP A 104 -7.32 -15.16 -8.26
CA ASP A 104 -6.26 -14.52 -7.47
C ASP A 104 -6.82 -13.49 -6.48
N SER A 105 -6.20 -13.45 -5.29
CA SER A 105 -6.46 -12.45 -4.25
C SER A 105 -6.14 -11.03 -4.74
N SER A 106 -6.82 -10.02 -4.19
CA SER A 106 -6.55 -8.62 -4.50
C SER A 106 -5.11 -8.25 -4.15
N MET A 107 -4.59 -8.82 -3.06
CA MET A 107 -3.21 -8.61 -2.65
C MET A 107 -2.22 -9.25 -3.63
N ALA A 108 -2.46 -10.49 -4.05
CA ALA A 108 -1.59 -11.17 -5.03
C ALA A 108 -1.57 -10.40 -6.35
N ARG A 109 -2.72 -9.90 -6.82
CA ARG A 109 -2.81 -9.10 -8.04
C ARG A 109 -2.06 -7.78 -7.90
N THR A 110 -2.35 -6.98 -6.89
CA THR A 110 -1.74 -5.65 -6.72
C THR A 110 -0.24 -5.71 -6.44
N THR A 111 0.26 -6.79 -5.81
CA THR A 111 1.71 -6.99 -5.57
C THR A 111 2.40 -7.62 -6.77
N GLY A 112 1.79 -8.67 -7.32
CA GLY A 112 2.34 -9.47 -8.41
C GLY A 112 2.39 -8.70 -9.72
N LEU A 113 1.33 -7.96 -10.07
CA LEU A 113 1.28 -7.17 -11.29
C LEU A 113 2.33 -6.05 -11.28
N VAL A 114 2.55 -5.39 -10.15
CA VAL A 114 3.64 -4.39 -10.01
C VAL A 114 5.00 -5.06 -10.24
N THR A 115 5.23 -6.22 -9.60
CA THR A 115 6.48 -6.98 -9.77
C THR A 115 6.72 -7.37 -11.22
N VAL A 116 5.71 -7.94 -11.88
CA VAL A 116 5.79 -8.33 -13.30
C VAL A 116 6.03 -7.12 -14.19
N ALA A 117 5.31 -6.02 -13.98
CA ALA A 117 5.48 -4.81 -14.78
C ALA A 117 6.90 -4.24 -14.67
N CYS A 118 7.46 -4.18 -13.45
CA CYS A 118 8.84 -3.74 -13.25
C CYS A 118 9.86 -4.67 -13.93
N VAL A 119 9.68 -5.99 -13.83
CA VAL A 119 10.57 -6.97 -14.49
C VAL A 119 10.50 -6.84 -16.01
N MET A 120 9.30 -6.65 -16.57
CA MET A 120 9.12 -6.45 -18.01
C MET A 120 9.78 -5.15 -18.48
N ALA A 121 9.60 -4.04 -17.74
CA ALA A 121 10.23 -2.77 -18.06
C ALA A 121 11.77 -2.89 -18.02
N TRP A 122 12.31 -3.58 -17.02
CA TRP A 122 13.75 -3.83 -16.92
C TRP A 122 14.28 -4.71 -18.05
N SER A 123 13.51 -5.72 -18.49
CA SER A 123 13.91 -6.55 -19.63
C SER A 123 13.96 -5.78 -20.96
N GLN A 124 13.34 -4.61 -21.04
CA GLN A 124 13.20 -3.82 -22.27
C GLN A 124 14.05 -2.55 -22.27
N ASN A 125 14.59 -2.13 -21.11
CA ASN A 125 15.30 -0.89 -20.93
C ASN A 125 16.51 -1.09 -20.00
N ASP A 126 17.59 -0.36 -20.23
CA ASP A 126 18.73 -0.31 -19.31
C ASP A 126 18.39 0.59 -18.10
N LEU A 127 17.54 0.09 -17.20
CA LEU A 127 17.01 0.86 -16.06
C LEU A 127 18.01 1.03 -14.91
N PHE A 128 18.91 0.06 -14.71
CA PHE A 128 19.71 -0.03 -13.50
C PHE A 128 21.20 -0.21 -13.81
N SER A 129 22.04 0.49 -13.05
CA SER A 129 23.47 0.18 -12.93
C SER A 129 23.70 -0.87 -11.83
N THR A 130 24.92 -1.36 -11.65
CA THR A 130 25.24 -2.27 -10.53
C THR A 130 24.94 -1.58 -9.19
N GLY A 131 24.06 -2.17 -8.38
CA GLY A 131 23.70 -1.62 -7.08
C GLY A 131 22.34 -2.09 -6.59
N ILE A 132 21.86 -1.42 -5.54
CA ILE A 132 20.50 -1.56 -5.00
C ILE A 132 19.76 -0.28 -5.38
N HIS A 133 18.62 -0.42 -6.06
CA HIS A 133 17.81 0.71 -6.53
C HIS A 133 16.42 0.62 -5.91
N PRO A 134 15.94 1.66 -5.22
CA PRO A 134 14.62 1.68 -4.63
C PRO A 134 13.54 1.95 -5.69
N PRO A 135 12.29 1.50 -5.49
CA PRO A 135 11.23 1.61 -6.50
C PRO A 135 10.85 3.05 -6.85
N GLU A 136 11.03 4.01 -5.93
CA GLU A 136 10.77 5.43 -6.14
C GLU A 136 11.78 6.12 -7.07
N GLU A 137 12.90 5.48 -7.40
CA GLU A 137 13.87 5.96 -8.41
C GLU A 137 13.53 5.51 -9.83
N LEU A 138 12.46 4.71 -10.01
CA LEU A 138 12.03 4.30 -11.35
C LEU A 138 11.69 5.52 -12.21
N PRO A 139 12.09 5.53 -13.50
CA PRO A 139 11.72 6.60 -14.41
C PRO A 139 10.21 6.74 -14.56
N SER A 140 9.74 7.98 -14.76
CA SER A 140 8.31 8.31 -14.85
C SER A 140 7.59 7.52 -15.94
N GLU A 141 8.23 7.25 -17.07
CA GLU A 141 7.69 6.44 -18.16
C GLU A 141 7.45 4.99 -17.73
N VAL A 142 8.36 4.42 -16.94
CA VAL A 142 8.21 3.07 -16.37
C VAL A 142 7.08 3.05 -15.36
N ILE A 143 6.97 4.06 -14.50
CA ILE A 143 5.87 4.18 -13.54
C ILE A 143 4.51 4.27 -14.27
N HIS A 144 4.43 5.07 -15.34
CA HIS A 144 3.20 5.16 -16.15
C HIS A 144 2.86 3.83 -16.82
N GLU A 145 3.86 3.07 -17.28
CA GLU A 145 3.66 1.73 -17.81
C GLU A 145 3.14 0.77 -16.75
N VAL A 146 3.72 0.77 -15.54
CA VAL A 146 3.24 -0.05 -14.42
C VAL A 146 1.78 0.28 -14.11
N ILE A 147 1.44 1.57 -13.97
CA ILE A 147 0.05 2.01 -13.74
C ILE A 147 -0.88 1.54 -14.87
N ARG A 148 -0.42 1.62 -16.12
CA ARG A 148 -1.18 1.13 -17.28
C ARG A 148 -1.42 -0.38 -17.18
N THR A 149 -0.40 -1.18 -16.87
CA THR A 149 -0.52 -2.63 -16.70
C THR A 149 -1.54 -2.98 -15.62
N LEU A 150 -1.49 -2.31 -14.46
CA LEU A 150 -2.46 -2.53 -13.38
C LEU A 150 -3.90 -2.24 -13.85
N LYS A 151 -4.11 -1.10 -14.54
CA LYS A 151 -5.42 -0.72 -15.08
C LYS A 151 -5.93 -1.70 -16.13
N GLU A 152 -5.06 -2.16 -17.03
CA GLU A 152 -5.41 -3.16 -18.07
C GLU A 152 -5.86 -4.49 -17.46
N HIS A 153 -5.35 -4.84 -16.28
CA HIS A 153 -5.76 -6.03 -15.52
C HIS A 153 -6.91 -5.76 -14.55
N GLY A 154 -7.54 -4.57 -14.61
CA GLY A 154 -8.76 -4.25 -13.87
C GLY A 154 -8.54 -3.64 -12.48
N VAL A 155 -7.31 -3.33 -12.08
CA VAL A 155 -7.06 -2.56 -10.85
C VAL A 155 -7.54 -1.12 -11.04
N SER A 156 -8.38 -0.62 -10.14
CA SER A 156 -8.87 0.76 -10.17
C SER A 156 -7.79 1.69 -9.64
N ILE A 157 -7.36 2.67 -10.45
CA ILE A 157 -6.43 3.72 -10.01
C ILE A 157 -7.00 5.07 -10.47
N GLN A 158 -7.42 5.87 -9.49
CA GLN A 158 -8.01 7.20 -9.68
C GLN A 158 -7.05 8.27 -9.16
N ALA A 159 -7.04 9.43 -9.81
CA ALA A 159 -6.27 10.59 -9.41
C ALA A 159 -7.19 11.82 -9.39
N ASN A 160 -7.25 12.51 -8.25
CA ASN A 160 -8.05 13.70 -8.02
C ASN A 160 -7.17 14.86 -7.54
#